data_AF-X1H5G7-F1
#
_entry.id   AF-X1H5G7-F1
#
_cell.length_a   1.000
_cell.length_b   1.000
_cell.length_c   1.000
_cell.angle_alpha   90.00
_cell.angle_beta   90.00
_cell.angle_gamma   90.00
#
_symmetry.space_group_name_H-M   'P 1'
#
loop_
_entity.id
_entity.type
_entity.pdbx_description
1 polymer ?
#
loop_
_entity_poly.entity_id
_entity_poly.type
_entity_poly.pdbx_seq_one_letter_code
_entity_poly.pdbx_strand_id
1 'polypeptide(L)' 'MVTAEQHEAALWKPAAEGAVDCFLCAHRCHIAPEERGICRVRENV' A
#
# COMPACT_ATOMS: atom_id res chain seq x y z
N MET A 1 14.02 7.08 19.42
CA MET A 1 12.58 6.96 19.11
C MET A 1 12.43 7.41 17.66
N VAL A 2 12.36 6.47 16.71
CA VAL A 2 12.26 6.81 15.29
C VAL A 2 10.76 6.96 14.99
N THR A 3 10.29 8.18 14.84
CA THR A 3 8.95 8.46 14.32
C THR A 3 8.93 8.01 12.86
N ALA A 4 8.18 6.95 12.55
CA ALA A 4 8.05 6.47 11.18
C ALA A 4 7.17 7.45 10.40
N GLU A 5 7.80 8.33 9.63
CA GLU A 5 7.10 9.17 8.65
C GLU A 5 6.55 8.26 7.54
N GLN A 6 5.22 8.13 7.47
CA GLN A 6 4.57 7.39 6.40
C GLN A 6 4.64 8.24 5.12
N HIS A 7 5.33 7.71 4.10
CA HIS A 7 5.40 8.33 2.78
C HIS A 7 4.37 7.69 1.86
N GLU A 8 3.64 8.52 1.11
CA GLU A 8 2.75 8.07 0.05
C GLU A 8 3.52 7.22 -0.97
N ALA A 9 2.91 6.13 -1.42
CA ALA A 9 3.51 5.32 -2.47
C ALA A 9 3.52 6.11 -3.80
N ALA A 10 4.60 6.01 -4.57
CA ALA A 10 4.67 6.67 -5.88
C ALA A 10 4.02 5.84 -7.02
N LEU A 11 3.94 4.52 -6.85
CA LEU A 11 3.45 3.57 -7.86
C LEU A 11 2.26 2.77 -7.31
N TRP A 12 1.14 3.44 -7.11
CA TRP A 12 -0.14 2.80 -6.80
C TRP A 12 -1.26 3.36 -7.67
N LYS A 13 -2.37 2.63 -7.74
CA LYS A 13 -3.60 3.07 -8.38
C LYS A 13 -4.80 2.73 -7.49
N PRO A 14 -5.82 3.59 -7.43
CA PRO A 14 -7.07 3.25 -6.77
C PRO A 14 -7.77 2.12 -7.54
N ALA A 15 -8.36 1.19 -6.80
CA ALA A 15 -9.16 0.09 -7.30
C ALA A 15 -10.62 0.21 -6.78
N ALA A 16 -11.45 -0.79 -7.07
CA ALA A 16 -12.84 -0.80 -6.62
C ALA A 16 -12.94 -0.88 -5.08
N GLU A 17 -14.03 -0.37 -4.53
CA GLU A 17 -14.39 -0.56 -3.11
C GLU A 17 -13.36 0.01 -2.11
N GLY A 18 -12.59 1.02 -2.51
CA GLY A 18 -11.58 1.65 -1.64
C GLY A 18 -10.27 0.85 -1.50
N ALA A 19 -10.10 -0.20 -2.29
CA ALA A 19 -8.85 -0.91 -2.40
C ALA A 19 -7.83 -0.14 -3.27
N VAL A 20 -6.56 -0.52 -3.17
CA VAL A 20 -5.47 0.03 -3.98
C VAL A 20 -4.62 -1.07 -4.60
N ASP A 21 -4.25 -0.88 -5.86
CA ASP A 21 -3.27 -1.71 -6.55
C ASP A 21 -1.88 -1.07 -6.43
N CYS A 22 -0.99 -1.71 -5.68
CA CYS A 22 0.38 -1.25 -5.46
C CYS A 22 1.37 -1.93 -6.42
N PHE A 23 2.03 -1.16 -7.28
CA PHE A 23 3.03 -1.64 -8.24
C PHE A 23 4.48 -1.27 -7.86
N LEU A 24 4.70 -0.80 -6.63
CA LEU A 24 6.02 -0.33 -6.17
C LEU A 24 7.03 -1.47 -5.98
N CYS A 25 6.55 -2.69 -5.73
CA CYS A 25 7.37 -3.90 -5.62
C CYS A 25 6.87 -4.98 -6.58
N ALA A 26 7.68 -6.03 -6.78
CA ALA A 26 7.38 -7.12 -7.71
C ALA A 26 6.09 -7.90 -7.37
N HIS A 27 5.59 -7.80 -6.13
CA HIS A 27 4.39 -8.51 -5.69
C HIS A 27 3.09 -7.96 -6.27
N ARG A 28 3.09 -6.69 -6.74
CA ARG A 28 1.91 -6.07 -7.37
C ARG A 28 0.64 -6.25 -6.52
N CYS A 29 0.71 -5.94 -5.23
CA CYS A 29 -0.34 -6.31 -4.29
C CYS A 29 -1.62 -5.50 -4.53
N HIS A 30 -2.76 -6.17 -4.48
CA HIS A 30 -4.06 -5.56 -4.27
C HIS A 30 -4.30 -5.48 -2.76
N ILE A 31 -4.46 -4.28 -2.22
CA ILE A 31 -4.56 -4.02 -0.77
C ILE A 31 -5.94 -3.43 -0.50
N ALA A 32 -6.78 -4.14 0.23
CA ALA A 32 -8.10 -3.64 0.61
C ALA A 32 -7.97 -2.50 1.65
N PRO A 33 -9.05 -1.74 1.95
CA PRO A 33 -8.99 -0.66 2.93
C PRO A 33 -8.55 -1.19 4.30
N GLU A 34 -7.66 -0.46 4.97
CA GLU A 34 -7.08 -0.78 6.28
C GLU A 34 -6.23 -2.07 6.29
N GLU A 35 -5.90 -2.63 5.13
CA GLU A 35 -5.05 -3.81 5.00
C GLU A 35 -3.60 -3.48 4.61
N ARG A 36 -2.74 -4.49 4.71
CA ARG A 36 -1.32 -4.42 4.31
C ARG A 36 -1.04 -5.35 3.14
N GLY A 37 -0.15 -4.90 2.26
CA GLY A 37 0.36 -5.76 1.19
C GLY A 37 1.26 -6.88 1.72
N ILE A 38 1.52 -7.87 0.88
CA ILE A 38 2.38 -9.04 1.19
C ILE A 38 3.78 -8.64 1.67
N CYS A 39 4.29 -7.49 1.19
CA CYS A 39 5.57 -6.94 1.63
C CYS A 39 5.61 -6.54 3.12
N ARG A 40 4.46 -6.41 3.80
CA ARG A 40 4.28 -5.94 5.19
C ARG A 40 4.76 -4.51 5.47
N VAL A 41 5.27 -3.81 4.47
CA VAL A 41 5.74 -2.41 4.56
C VAL A 41 4.68 -1.42 4.08
N ARG A 42 3.81 -1.83 3.14
CA ARG A 42 2.77 -0.96 2.57
C ARG A 42 1.42 -1.29 3.17
N GLU A 43 0.71 -0.23 3.53
CA GLU A 43 -0.60 -0.24 4.16
C GLU A 43 -1.50 0.72 3.38
N ASN A 44 -2.76 0.36 3.23
CA ASN A 44 -3.79 1.23 2.67
C ASN A 44 -4.52 1.92 3.83
N VAL A 45 -4.04 3.09 4.24
CA VAL A 45 -4.61 3.95 5.29
C VAL A 45 -5.16 5.25 4.74
#